data_AF-A0A532BFP6-F1
#
_entry.id   AF-A0A532BFP6-F1
#
_cell.length_a   1.000
_cell.length_b   1.000
_cell.length_c   1.000
_cell.angle_alpha   90.00
_cell.angle_beta   90.00
_cell.angle_gamma   90.00
#
_symmetry.space_group_name_H-M   'P 1'
#
loop_
_entity.id
_entity.type
_entity.pdbx_description
1 polymer ?
#
loop_
_entity_poly.entity_id
_entity_poly.type
_entity_poly.pdbx_seq_one_letter_code
_entity_poly.pdbx_strand_id
1 'polypeptide(L)'
;MVAALSFRLGQMVLVMFGISVVAFLIFFATPGADPSARIAGRNASQETLIQVRHDFGLDRPLPVQYGLMMNRLFVSRDLTSFVNRGQRVIPTVISAIPVTLSLVGGAAVLWVLGGLIVGVIAGATRGTFVD
;
A
#
# COMPACT_ATOMS: atom_id res chain seq x y z
N MET A 1 15.09 13.19 24.81
CA MET A 1 15.12 13.07 23.34
C MET A 1 15.03 11.62 22.86
N VAL A 2 15.87 10.69 23.35
CA VAL A 2 15.86 9.27 22.92
C VAL A 2 14.52 8.55 23.22
N ALA A 3 13.90 8.79 24.37
CA ALA A 3 12.59 8.25 24.71
C ALA A 3 11.47 8.73 23.78
N ALA A 4 11.50 10.00 23.36
CA ALA A 4 10.52 10.54 22.42
C ALA A 4 10.70 9.97 21.00
N LEU A 5 11.95 9.76 20.57
CA LEU A 5 12.25 9.19 19.26
C LEU A 5 11.83 7.72 19.18
N SER A 6 12.12 6.92 20.21
CA SER A 6 11.68 5.52 20.28
C SER A 6 10.16 5.38 20.31
N PHE A 7 9.46 6.25 21.02
CA PHE A 7 7.99 6.27 21.02
C PHE A 7 7.41 6.58 19.63
N ARG A 8 7.99 7.56 18.92
CA ARG A 8 7.57 7.90 17.56
C ARG A 8 7.85 6.78 16.56
N LEU A 9 8.99 6.11 16.67
CA LEU A 9 9.30 4.95 15.83
C LEU A 9 8.32 3.80 16.09
N GLY A 10 7.96 3.53 17.35
CA GLY A 10 6.93 2.55 17.70
C GLY A 10 5.56 2.88 17.10
N GLN A 11 5.13 4.14 17.20
CA GLN A 11 3.89 4.62 16.58
C GLN A 11 3.92 4.46 15.06
N MET A 12 5.05 4.77 14.42
CA MET A 12 5.21 4.63 12.97
C MET A 12 5.08 3.17 12.53
N VAL A 13 5.71 2.24 13.25
CA VAL A 13 5.58 0.80 12.98
C VAL A 13 4.15 0.34 13.17
N LEU A 14 3.47 0.79 14.23
CA LEU A 14 2.07 0.44 14.49
C LEU A 14 1.14 0.93 13.38
N VAL A 15 1.32 2.17 12.91
CA VAL A 15 0.55 2.73 11.80
C VAL A 15 0.83 1.98 10.50
N MET A 16 2.10 1.68 10.20
CA MET A 16 2.46 0.89 9.03
C MET A 16 1.85 -0.50 9.06
N PHE A 17 1.87 -1.16 10.22
CA PHE A 17 1.20 -2.45 10.44
C PHE A 17 -0.31 -2.34 10.24
N GLY A 18 -0.94 -1.30 10.78
CA GLY A 18 -2.37 -1.05 10.57
C GLY A 18 -2.71 -0.89 9.08
N ILE A 19 -1.92 -0.11 8.36
CA ILE A 19 -2.09 0.11 6.92
C ILE A 19 -1.89 -1.20 6.15
N SER A 20 -0.91 -2.04 6.48
CA SER A 20 -0.69 -3.31 5.80
C SER A 20 -1.83 -4.30 6.05
N VAL A 21 -2.39 -4.34 7.27
CA VAL A 21 -3.57 -5.16 7.57
C VAL A 21 -4.79 -4.66 6.82
N VAL A 22 -5.04 -3.34 6.80
CA VAL A 22 -6.18 -2.77 6.07
C VAL A 22 -6.04 -3.02 4.57
N ALA A 23 -4.87 -2.81 3.99
CA ALA A 23 -4.62 -3.09 2.57
C ALA A 23 -4.84 -4.57 2.24
N PHE A 24 -4.39 -5.48 3.10
CA PHE A 24 -4.67 -6.91 2.98
C PHE A 24 -6.17 -7.20 3.02
N LEU A 25 -6.89 -6.67 4.02
CA LEU A 25 -8.32 -6.90 4.16
C LEU A 25 -9.11 -6.34 2.97
N ILE A 26 -8.77 -5.15 2.45
CA ILE A 26 -9.40 -4.59 1.26
C ILE A 26 -9.22 -5.51 0.05
N PHE A 27 -8.02 -6.08 -0.12
CA PHE A 27 -7.73 -7.01 -1.20
C PHE A 27 -8.63 -8.26 -1.14
N PHE A 28 -8.81 -8.86 0.05
CA PHE A 28 -9.64 -10.05 0.25
C PHE A 28 -11.15 -9.77 0.38
N ALA A 29 -11.54 -8.56 0.79
CA ALA A 29 -12.94 -8.14 0.89
C ALA A 29 -13.54 -7.72 -0.46
N THR A 30 -12.71 -7.52 -1.48
CA THR A 30 -13.17 -7.13 -2.82
C THR A 30 -14.00 -8.28 -3.45
N PRO A 31 -15.27 -8.05 -3.83
CA PRO A 31 -16.10 -9.09 -4.46
C PRO A 31 -15.46 -9.63 -5.76
N GLY A 32 -15.43 -10.95 -5.95
CA GLY A 32 -14.77 -11.58 -7.10
C GLY A 32 -13.24 -11.65 -7.00
N ALA A 33 -12.67 -11.40 -5.81
CA ALA A 33 -11.24 -11.46 -5.56
C ALA A 33 -10.78 -12.85 -5.09
N ASP A 34 -11.36 -13.94 -5.59
CA ASP A 34 -10.69 -15.23 -5.46
C ASP A 34 -9.34 -15.11 -6.18
N PRO A 35 -8.21 -14.97 -5.46
CA PRO A 35 -6.95 -14.64 -6.10
C PRO A 35 -6.54 -15.77 -7.02
N SER A 36 -6.94 -17.01 -6.70
CA SER A 36 -6.77 -18.16 -7.58
C SER A 36 -7.48 -18.02 -8.92
N ALA A 37 -8.66 -17.41 -9.00
CA ALA A 37 -9.31 -17.18 -10.29
C ALA A 37 -8.53 -16.19 -11.16
N ARG A 38 -7.94 -15.15 -10.55
CA ARG A 38 -7.08 -14.19 -11.24
C ARG A 38 -5.74 -14.79 -11.64
N ILE A 39 -5.15 -15.60 -10.77
CA ILE A 39 -3.87 -16.28 -11.01
C ILE A 39 -4.03 -17.38 -12.05
N ALA A 40 -5.07 -18.21 -11.96
CA ALA A 40 -5.29 -19.36 -12.83
C ALA A 40 -5.70 -18.94 -14.25
N GLY A 41 -6.33 -17.77 -14.41
CA GLY A 41 -6.65 -17.17 -15.69
C GLY A 41 -8.10 -17.43 -16.12
N ARG A 42 -8.52 -16.78 -17.22
CA ARG A 42 -9.93 -16.62 -17.61
C ARG A 42 -10.70 -17.93 -17.88
N ASN A 43 -9.99 -19.05 -18.12
CA ASN A 43 -10.55 -20.37 -18.45
C ASN A 43 -9.85 -21.54 -17.71
N ALA A 44 -9.35 -21.34 -16.49
CA ALA A 44 -8.68 -22.43 -15.77
C ALA A 44 -9.65 -23.57 -15.41
N SER A 45 -9.20 -24.82 -15.54
CA SER A 45 -9.97 -25.97 -15.06
C SER A 45 -10.12 -25.90 -13.53
N GLN A 46 -11.17 -26.53 -12.99
CA GLN A 46 -11.41 -26.60 -11.55
C GLN A 46 -10.21 -27.20 -10.80
N GLU A 47 -9.51 -28.16 -11.42
CA GLU A 47 -8.30 -28.79 -10.88
C GLU A 47 -7.14 -27.79 -10.78
N THR A 48 -6.91 -26.98 -11.81
CA THR A 48 -5.88 -25.92 -11.79
C THR A 48 -6.21 -24.85 -10.75
N LEU A 49 -7.48 -24.50 -10.57
CA LEU A 49 -7.91 -23.55 -9.52
C LEU A 49 -7.57 -24.05 -8.12
N ILE A 50 -7.84 -25.32 -7.83
CA ILE A 50 -7.56 -25.94 -6.53
C ILE A 50 -6.05 -26.01 -6.28
N GLN A 51 -5.27 -26.43 -7.29
CA GLN A 51 -3.81 -26.46 -7.20
C GLN A 51 -3.24 -25.06 -6.91
N VAL A 52 -3.70 -24.04 -7.65
CA VAL A 52 -3.28 -22.66 -7.43
C VAL A 52 -3.68 -22.15 -6.03
N ARG A 53 -4.86 -22.50 -5.52
CA ARG A 53 -5.23 -22.13 -4.14
C ARG A 53 -4.25 -22.69 -3.12
N HIS A 54 -3.91 -23.96 -3.27
CA HIS A 54 -3.02 -24.66 -2.35
C HIS A 54 -1.57 -24.15 -2.46
N ASP A 55 -1.05 -23.98 -3.68
CA ASP A 55 0.32 -23.52 -3.93
C ASP A 55 0.58 -22.11 -3.40
N PHE A 56 -0.43 -21.23 -3.51
CA PHE A 56 -0.33 -19.86 -3.00
C PHE A 56 -0.73 -19.73 -1.52
N GLY A 57 -1.24 -20.81 -0.90
CA GLY A 57 -1.69 -20.85 0.49
C GLY A 57 -2.99 -20.08 0.74
N LEU A 58 -3.81 -19.89 -0.30
CA LEU A 58 -5.08 -19.15 -0.28
C LEU A 58 -6.22 -19.95 0.37
N ASP A 59 -5.99 -21.24 0.59
CA ASP A 59 -6.84 -22.17 1.34
C ASP A 59 -6.68 -22.06 2.86
N ARG A 60 -5.65 -21.35 3.34
CA ARG A 60 -5.33 -21.23 4.77
C ARG A 60 -6.14 -20.13 5.47
N PRO A 61 -6.25 -20.14 6.81
CA PRO A 61 -6.89 -19.05 7.55
C PRO A 61 -6.24 -17.69 7.27
N LEU A 62 -7.03 -16.61 7.26
CA LEU A 62 -6.57 -15.24 6.96
C LEU A 62 -5.31 -14.80 7.73
N PRO A 63 -5.15 -15.09 9.04
CA PRO A 63 -3.92 -14.73 9.76
C PRO A 63 -2.66 -15.40 9.19
N VAL A 64 -2.79 -16.65 8.71
CA VAL A 64 -1.68 -17.39 8.09
C VAL A 64 -1.35 -16.80 6.72
N GLN A 65 -2.36 -16.44 5.93
CA GLN A 65 -2.17 -15.77 4.65
C GLN A 65 -1.46 -14.43 4.80
N TYR A 66 -1.83 -13.64 5.83
CA TYR A 66 -1.14 -12.40 6.16
C TYR A 66 0.32 -12.65 6.56
N GLY A 67 0.59 -13.66 7.40
CA GLY A 67 1.95 -14.06 7.75
C GLY A 67 2.79 -14.46 6.55
N LEU A 68 2.22 -15.23 5.61
CA LEU A 68 2.87 -15.59 4.34
C LEU A 68 3.16 -14.35 3.49
N MET A 69 2.24 -13.39 3.42
CA MET A 69 2.45 -12.12 2.72
C MET A 69 3.60 -11.32 3.35
N MET A 70 3.64 -11.21 4.68
CA MET A 70 4.72 -10.54 5.41
C MET A 70 6.07 -11.22 5.16
N ASN A 71 6.11 -12.56 5.17
CA ASN A 71 7.32 -13.32 4.86
C ASN A 71 7.81 -13.04 3.43
N ARG A 72 6.91 -13.05 2.45
CA ARG A 72 7.21 -12.72 1.05
C ARG A 72 7.69 -11.28 0.86
N LEU A 73 7.13 -10.34 1.63
CA LEU A 73 7.48 -8.93 1.59
C LEU A 73 8.87 -8.64 2.18
N PHE A 74 9.17 -9.19 3.37
CA PHE A 74 10.38 -8.82 4.12
C PHE A 74 11.54 -9.80 3.96
N VAL A 75 11.24 -11.11 3.94
CA VAL A 75 12.26 -12.17 4.00
C VAL A 75 12.59 -12.66 2.59
N SER A 76 11.62 -13.25 1.90
CA SER A 76 11.85 -13.83 0.57
C SER A 76 12.01 -12.77 -0.52
N ARG A 77 11.42 -11.58 -0.33
CA ARG A 77 11.34 -10.48 -1.32
C ARG A 77 10.83 -10.94 -2.70
N ASP A 78 10.07 -12.04 -2.68
CA ASP A 78 9.38 -12.66 -3.78
C ASP A 78 7.95 -12.14 -3.72
N LEU A 79 7.72 -11.04 -4.41
CA LEU A 79 6.38 -10.54 -4.68
C LEU A 79 6.14 -10.65 -6.17
N THR A 80 5.28 -11.58 -6.53
CA THR A 80 4.82 -11.80 -7.90
C THR A 80 3.39 -11.29 -8.04
N SER A 81 3.11 -10.65 -9.18
CA SER A 81 1.76 -10.15 -9.45
C SER A 81 0.81 -11.32 -9.72
N PHE A 82 -0.35 -11.30 -9.05
CA PHE A 82 -1.43 -12.25 -9.28
C PHE A 82 -2.17 -12.03 -10.60
N VAL A 83 -2.06 -10.82 -11.18
CA VAL A 83 -2.71 -10.45 -12.44
C VAL A 83 -1.75 -10.61 -13.62
N ASN A 84 -0.52 -10.11 -13.46
CA ASN A 84 0.51 -10.17 -14.50
C ASN A 84 1.49 -11.28 -14.13
N ARG A 85 1.17 -12.51 -14.56
CA ARG A 85 1.93 -13.70 -14.23
C ARG A 85 3.41 -13.52 -14.62
N GLY A 86 4.32 -13.74 -13.67
CA GLY A 86 5.77 -13.60 -13.86
C GLY A 86 6.34 -12.19 -13.64
N GLN A 87 5.49 -11.16 -13.45
CA GLN A 87 5.97 -9.82 -13.16
C GLN A 87 6.38 -9.70 -11.68
N ARG A 88 7.65 -9.36 -11.45
CA ARG A 88 8.16 -9.01 -10.13
C ARG A 88 7.63 -7.64 -9.73
N VAL A 89 7.02 -7.54 -8.56
CA VAL A 89 6.40 -6.31 -8.07
C VAL A 89 7.44 -5.28 -7.64
N ILE A 90 8.48 -5.71 -6.91
CA ILE A 90 9.50 -4.80 -6.36
C ILE A 90 10.15 -3.91 -7.44
N PRO A 91 10.66 -4.45 -8.57
CA PRO A 91 11.24 -3.60 -9.63
C PRO A 91 10.24 -2.64 -10.25
N THR A 92 8.99 -3.08 -10.45
CA THR A 92 7.92 -2.23 -10.98
C THR A 92 7.61 -1.07 -10.05
N VAL A 93 7.52 -1.31 -8.74
CA VAL A 93 7.33 -0.25 -7.74
C VAL A 93 8.50 0.73 -7.76
N ILE A 94 9.74 0.23 -7.79
CA ILE A 94 10.94 1.08 -7.82
C ILE A 94 10.95 1.96 -9.07
N SER A 95 10.59 1.42 -10.24
CA SER A 95 10.52 2.21 -11.48
C SER A 95 9.47 3.33 -11.44
N ALA A 96 8.46 3.23 -10.58
CA ALA A 96 7.43 4.26 -10.43
C ALA A 96 7.82 5.38 -9.45
N ILE A 97 8.88 5.20 -8.65
CA ILE A 97 9.33 6.18 -7.66
C ILE A 97 9.63 7.55 -8.29
N PRO A 98 10.40 7.68 -9.39
CA PRO A 98 10.76 8.99 -9.93
C PRO A 98 9.56 9.79 -10.42
N VAL A 99 8.58 9.11 -11.03
CA VAL A 99 7.33 9.73 -11.50
C VAL A 99 6.48 10.20 -10.32
N THR A 100 6.39 9.40 -9.27
CA THR A 100 5.64 9.79 -8.06
C THR A 100 6.31 10.98 -7.37
N LEU A 101 7.64 10.97 -7.28
CA LEU A 101 8.41 12.06 -6.67
C LEU A 101 8.27 13.36 -7.46
N SER A 102 8.21 13.33 -8.80
CA SER A 102 8.01 14.54 -9.59
C SER A 102 6.62 15.13 -9.37
N LEU A 103 5.58 14.30 -9.31
CA LEU A 103 4.22 14.72 -9.01
C LEU A 103 4.08 15.28 -7.59
N VAL A 104 4.59 14.56 -6.58
CA VAL A 104 4.55 15.01 -5.18
C VAL A 104 5.35 16.29 -5.00
N GLY A 105 6.52 16.40 -5.65
CA GLY A 105 7.33 17.62 -5.64
C GLY A 105 6.56 18.82 -6.20
N GLY A 106 5.94 18.67 -7.38
CA GLY A 106 5.12 19.73 -7.97
C GLY A 106 3.94 20.13 -7.11
N ALA A 107 3.20 19.14 -6.58
CA ALA A 107 2.07 19.37 -5.68
C ALA A 107 2.50 20.05 -4.37
N ALA A 108 3.64 19.66 -3.79
CA ALA A 108 4.18 20.26 -2.57
C ALA A 108 4.52 21.74 -2.79
N VAL A 109 5.11 22.09 -3.93
CA VAL A 109 5.41 23.50 -4.27
C VAL A 109 4.12 24.31 -4.34
N LEU A 110 3.12 23.84 -5.07
CA LEU A 110 1.83 24.54 -5.18
C LEU A 110 1.13 24.66 -3.82
N TRP A 111 1.16 23.61 -3.02
CA TRP A 111 0.56 23.59 -1.70
C TRP A 111 1.23 24.57 -0.74
N VAL A 112 2.57 24.63 -0.73
CA VAL A 112 3.33 25.58 0.09
C VAL A 112 3.07 27.02 -0.35
N LEU A 113 3.08 27.29 -1.66
CA LEU A 113 2.82 28.64 -2.17
C LEU A 113 1.39 29.09 -1.85
N GLY A 114 0.40 28.24 -2.10
CA GLY A 114 -0.99 28.53 -1.78
C GLY A 114 -1.22 28.70 -0.27
N GLY A 115 -0.67 27.80 0.55
CA GLY A 115 -0.75 27.87 2.00
C GLY A 115 -0.07 29.12 2.57
N LEU A 116 1.05 29.55 1.97
CA LEU A 116 1.73 30.78 2.36
C LEU A 116 0.90 32.02 2.02
N ILE A 117 0.35 32.10 0.81
CA ILE A 117 -0.50 33.24 0.40
C ILE A 117 -1.71 33.35 1.33
N VAL A 118 -2.43 32.25 1.53
CA VAL A 118 -3.60 32.21 2.41
C VAL A 118 -3.19 32.55 3.85
N GLY A 119 -2.09 31.98 4.35
CA GLY A 119 -1.60 32.25 5.70
C GLY A 119 -1.18 33.71 5.91
N VAL A 120 -0.57 34.35 4.92
CA VAL A 120 -0.20 35.76 4.96
C VAL A 120 -1.44 36.65 4.93
N ILE A 121 -2.41 36.36 4.06
CA ILE A 121 -3.68 37.10 4.00
C ILE A 121 -4.40 37.00 5.34
N ALA A 122 -4.61 35.79 5.86
CA ALA A 122 -5.26 35.58 7.16
C ALA A 122 -4.54 36.31 8.30
N GLY A 123 -3.19 36.29 8.30
CA GLY A 123 -2.39 37.03 9.27
C GLY A 123 -2.54 38.56 9.17
N ALA A 124 -2.63 39.10 7.95
CA ALA A 124 -2.75 40.52 7.68
C ALA A 124 -4.20 41.05 7.84
N THR A 125 -5.21 40.21 7.63
CA THR A 125 -6.64 40.56 7.77
C THR A 125 -7.22 40.16 9.12
N ARG A 126 -6.38 39.72 10.07
CA ARG A 126 -6.78 39.28 11.41
C ARG A 126 -7.76 40.26 12.07
N GLY A 127 -8.95 39.79 12.41
CA GLY A 127 -10.02 40.60 13.01
C GLY A 127 -10.93 41.37 12.04
N THR A 128 -10.86 41.10 10.73
CA THR A 128 -11.83 41.63 9.73
C THR A 128 -12.71 40.50 9.18
N PHE A 129 -13.70 40.84 8.34
CA PHE A 129 -14.66 39.88 7.77
C PHE A 129 -14.02 38.82 6.83
N VAL A 130 -12.74 38.97 6.48
CA VAL A 130 -11.96 38.07 5.63
C VAL A 130 -11.09 37.11 6.46
N ASP A 131 -11.05 37.27 7.79
CA ASP A 131 -10.48 36.32 8.75
C ASP A 131 -11.39 35.10 8.95
#